data_AF-A0A533XHJ0-F1
#
_entry.id   AF-A0A533XHJ0-F1
#
_cell.length_a   1.000
_cell.length_b   1.000
_cell.length_c   1.000
_cell.angle_alpha   90.00
_cell.angle_beta   90.00
_cell.angle_gamma   90.00
#
_symmetry.space_group_name_H-M   'P 1'
#
loop_
_entity.id
_entity.type
_entity.pdbx_description
1 polymer ?
#
loop_
_entity_poly.entity_id
_entity_poly.type
_entity_poly.pdbx_seq_one_letter_code
_entity_poly.pdbx_strand_id
1 'polypeptide(L)'
;DYGLAVANSVYGVLAGAEQAHLTVNGIGERAGNTSLEEFAVSCQNLYGLRTRIRTSLLYETSRLVSRLTGVVVQPNKAIIGENAFGHESGIHTHGLLSN
;
A
#
# COMPACT_ATOMS: atom_id res chain seq x y z
N ASP A 1 0.28 14.01 7.51
CA ASP A 1 1.13 15.20 7.23
C ASP A 1 2.62 14.88 7.13
N TYR A 2 3.24 14.19 8.09
CA TYR A 2 4.69 13.92 8.09
C TYR A 2 5.15 12.65 7.35
N GLY A 3 4.29 12.04 6.52
CA GLY A 3 4.62 10.80 5.81
C GLY A 3 4.67 9.53 6.67
N LEU A 4 4.25 9.58 7.95
CA LEU A 4 4.34 8.46 8.90
C LEU A 4 3.00 7.77 9.19
N ALA A 5 1.94 8.07 8.43
CA ALA A 5 0.58 7.62 8.74
C ALA A 5 0.44 6.08 8.80
N VAL A 6 1.03 5.37 7.82
CA VAL A 6 1.01 3.90 7.78
C VAL A 6 1.80 3.31 8.94
N ALA A 7 3.04 3.78 9.16
CA ALA A 7 3.86 3.31 10.27
C ALA A 7 3.13 3.48 11.61
N ASN A 8 2.62 4.68 11.89
CA ASN A 8 1.91 4.96 13.15
C ASN A 8 0.67 4.09 13.32
N SER A 9 -0.10 3.86 12.26
CA SER A 9 -1.30 3.01 12.34
C SER A 9 -0.95 1.55 12.59
N VAL A 10 0.07 1.03 11.91
CA VAL A 10 0.55 -0.34 12.12
C VAL A 10 1.06 -0.52 13.54
N TYR A 11 1.90 0.39 14.04
CA TYR A 11 2.37 0.35 15.42
C TYR A 11 1.25 0.52 16.44
N GLY A 12 0.22 1.31 16.13
CA GLY A 12 -0.98 1.40 16.97
C GLY A 12 -1.68 0.06 17.14
N VAL A 13 -1.84 -0.71 16.06
CA VAL A 13 -2.41 -2.07 16.13
C VAL A 13 -1.48 -3.03 16.87
N LEU A 14 -0.17 -2.98 16.63
CA LEU A 14 0.81 -3.79 17.37
C LEU A 14 0.81 -3.47 18.88
N ALA A 15 0.50 -2.24 19.25
CA ALA A 15 0.37 -1.80 20.64
C ALA A 15 -0.99 -2.17 21.29
N GLY A 16 -1.88 -2.87 20.57
CA GLY A 16 -3.14 -3.38 21.10
C GLY A 16 -4.40 -2.67 20.61
N ALA A 17 -4.30 -1.72 19.67
CA ALA A 17 -5.49 -1.18 19.03
C ALA A 17 -6.18 -2.24 18.15
N GLU A 18 -7.50 -2.38 18.28
CA GLU A 18 -8.27 -3.39 17.55
C GLU A 18 -8.77 -2.91 16.17
N GLN A 19 -8.73 -1.59 15.93
CA GLN A 19 -9.28 -0.96 14.73
C GLN A 19 -8.36 0.16 14.22
N ALA A 20 -8.29 0.29 12.89
CA ALA A 20 -7.63 1.39 12.22
C ALA A 20 -8.56 1.95 11.14
N HIS A 21 -8.68 3.28 11.06
CA HIS A 21 -9.40 3.95 9.98
C HIS A 21 -8.42 4.27 8.85
N LEU A 22 -8.77 3.81 7.65
CA LEU A 22 -7.89 3.81 6.48
C LEU A 22 -8.69 4.33 5.27
N THR A 23 -7.99 4.80 4.24
CA THR A 23 -8.61 5.13 2.96
C THR A 23 -7.87 4.48 1.80
N VAL A 24 -8.62 4.09 0.77
CA VAL A 24 -8.02 3.59 -0.48
C VAL A 24 -7.17 4.70 -1.09
N ASN A 25 -5.98 4.34 -1.58
CA ASN A 25 -5.00 5.26 -2.16
C ASN A 25 -4.44 6.29 -1.16
N GLY A 26 -4.79 6.21 0.13
CA GLY A 26 -4.45 7.23 1.12
C GLY A 26 -5.17 8.57 0.90
N ILE A 27 -6.28 8.60 0.15
CA ILE A 27 -7.02 9.83 -0.14
C ILE A 27 -7.55 10.46 1.16
N GLY A 28 -7.47 11.78 1.24
CA GLY A 28 -7.92 12.56 2.39
C GLY A 28 -7.52 14.02 2.23
N GLU A 29 -7.79 14.82 3.25
CA GLU A 29 -7.35 16.21 3.27
C GLU A 29 -5.82 16.32 3.35
N ARG A 30 -5.26 17.40 2.77
CA ARG A 30 -3.83 17.75 2.84
C ARG A 30 -2.94 16.62 2.31
N ALA A 31 -2.14 16.00 3.18
CA ALA A 31 -1.24 14.90 2.85
C ALA A 31 -1.95 13.53 2.76
N GLY A 32 -3.26 13.48 3.01
CA GLY A 32 -4.05 12.25 2.98
C GLY A 32 -4.16 11.53 4.32
N ASN A 33 -4.91 10.43 4.29
CA ASN A 33 -5.08 9.52 5.43
C ASN A 33 -4.14 8.31 5.29
N THR A 34 -4.15 7.43 6.29
CA THR A 34 -3.45 6.15 6.21
C THR A 34 -3.94 5.33 5.01
N SER A 35 -3.01 4.94 4.14
CA SER A 35 -3.27 4.11 2.97
C SER A 35 -3.70 2.70 3.38
N LEU A 36 -4.88 2.27 2.90
CA LEU A 36 -5.43 0.94 3.16
C LEU A 36 -4.53 -0.15 2.59
N GLU A 37 -4.10 -0.01 1.35
CA GLU A 37 -3.29 -1.00 0.65
C GLU A 37 -1.91 -1.18 1.29
N GLU A 38 -1.24 -0.09 1.68
CA GLU A 38 0.06 -0.15 2.35
C GLU A 38 -0.08 -0.73 3.76
N PHE A 39 -1.09 -0.31 4.52
CA PHE A 39 -1.36 -0.87 5.84
C PHE A 39 -1.66 -2.37 5.78
N ALA A 40 -2.58 -2.80 4.91
CA ALA A 40 -3.01 -4.18 4.82
C ALA A 40 -1.85 -5.12 4.44
N VAL A 41 -1.05 -4.74 3.43
CA VAL A 41 0.11 -5.53 3.00
C VAL A 41 1.21 -5.53 4.05
N SER A 42 1.45 -4.39 4.73
CA SER A 42 2.46 -4.32 5.80
C SER A 42 2.08 -5.22 6.97
N CYS A 43 0.83 -5.14 7.45
CA CYS A 43 0.32 -6.01 8.50
C CYS A 43 0.48 -7.49 8.15
N GLN A 44 0.10 -7.89 6.93
CA GLN A 44 0.18 -9.28 6.49
C GLN A 44 1.63 -9.76 6.32
N ASN A 45 2.45 -9.01 5.58
CA ASN A 45 3.76 -9.50 5.12
C ASN A 45 4.89 -9.24 6.11
N LEU A 46 4.82 -8.15 6.89
CA LEU A 46 5.91 -7.77 7.80
C LEU A 46 5.66 -8.25 9.24
N TYR A 47 4.39 -8.37 9.65
CA TYR A 47 4.02 -8.65 11.05
C TYR A 47 3.15 -9.89 11.22
N GLY A 48 2.79 -10.60 10.14
CA GLY A 48 1.96 -11.80 10.20
C GLY A 48 0.53 -11.55 10.71
N LEU A 49 0.08 -10.29 10.75
CA LEU A 49 -1.25 -9.91 11.20
C LEU A 49 -2.27 -10.22 10.10
N ARG A 50 -3.28 -11.03 10.43
CA ARG A 50 -4.35 -11.38 9.50
C ARG A 50 -5.46 -10.33 9.52
N THR A 51 -5.75 -9.77 8.36
CA THR A 51 -6.95 -8.95 8.14
C THR A 51 -7.95 -9.73 7.29
N ARG A 52 -9.18 -9.21 7.19
CA ARG A 52 -10.20 -9.72 6.25
C ARG A 52 -10.11 -9.08 4.85
N ILE A 53 -9.05 -8.31 4.60
CA ILE A 53 -8.84 -7.59 3.34
C ILE A 53 -8.34 -8.58 2.30
N ARG A 54 -8.99 -8.60 1.13
CA ARG A 54 -8.56 -9.40 -0.02
C ARG A 54 -7.47 -8.64 -0.77
N THR A 55 -6.21 -8.93 -0.47
CA THR A 55 -5.06 -8.20 -1.04
C THR A 55 -4.96 -8.30 -2.56
N SER A 56 -5.47 -9.39 -3.16
CA SER A 56 -5.54 -9.56 -4.62
C SER A 56 -6.41 -8.52 -5.35
N LEU A 57 -7.32 -7.85 -4.65
CA LEU A 57 -8.22 -6.84 -5.23
C LEU A 57 -7.72 -5.40 -5.05
N LEU A 58 -6.59 -5.19 -4.37
CA LEU A 58 -6.13 -3.84 -4.01
C LEU A 58 -5.83 -2.98 -5.23
N TYR A 59 -5.20 -3.55 -6.27
CA TYR A 59 -4.86 -2.81 -7.48
C TYR A 59 -6.12 -2.35 -8.25
N GLU A 60 -7.05 -3.26 -8.51
CA GLU A 60 -8.29 -2.92 -9.23
C GLU A 60 -9.16 -1.94 -8.44
N THR A 61 -9.22 -2.09 -7.12
CA THR A 61 -9.93 -1.17 -6.22
C THR A 61 -9.27 0.22 -6.25
N SER A 62 -7.94 0.27 -6.21
CA SER A 62 -7.17 1.50 -6.35
C SER A 62 -7.48 2.23 -7.66
N ARG A 63 -7.50 1.49 -8.79
CA ARG A 63 -7.85 2.04 -10.11
C ARG A 63 -9.29 2.55 -10.14
N LEU A 64 -10.24 1.81 -9.58
CA LEU A 64 -11.64 2.22 -9.50
C LEU A 64 -11.79 3.52 -8.73
N VAL A 65 -11.21 3.61 -7.54
CA VAL A 65 -11.27 4.82 -6.71
C VAL A 65 -10.63 6.00 -7.42
N SER A 66 -9.46 5.81 -8.04
CA SER A 66 -8.79 6.88 -8.80
C SER A 66 -9.66 7.42 -9.95
N ARG A 67 -10.35 6.53 -10.70
CA ARG A 67 -11.29 6.95 -11.76
C ARG A 67 -12.51 7.70 -11.22
N LEU A 68 -13.07 7.25 -10.10
CA LEU A 68 -14.27 7.85 -9.52
C LEU A 68 -14.02 9.19 -8.85
N THR A 69 -12.84 9.38 -8.24
CA THR A 69 -12.50 10.63 -7.52
C THR A 69 -11.74 11.63 -8.37
N GLY A 70 -11.15 11.20 -9.50
CA GLY A 70 -10.24 12.02 -10.30
C GLY A 70 -8.86 12.21 -9.67
N VAL A 71 -8.60 11.65 -8.49
CA VAL A 71 -7.30 11.72 -7.82
C VAL A 71 -6.38 10.65 -8.42
N VAL A 72 -5.38 11.12 -9.17
CA VAL A 72 -4.42 10.23 -9.84
C VAL A 72 -3.44 9.65 -8.82
N VAL A 73 -3.26 8.33 -8.87
CA VAL A 73 -2.23 7.64 -8.11
C VAL A 73 -0.86 7.89 -8.73
N GLN A 74 0.13 8.19 -7.88
CA GLN A 74 1.53 8.32 -8.30
C GLN A 74 2.06 6.99 -8.86
N PRO A 75 2.75 6.98 -10.01
CA PRO A 75 3.27 5.75 -10.62
C PRO A 75 4.18 4.92 -9.70
N ASN A 76 4.91 5.57 -8.82
CA ASN A 76 5.83 4.95 -7.85
C ASN A 76 5.22 4.77 -6.45
N LYS A 77 3.91 4.92 -6.28
CA LYS A 77 3.26 4.66 -4.99
C LYS A 77 3.44 3.19 -4.59
N ALA A 78 3.76 2.95 -3.33
CA ALA A 78 3.91 1.60 -2.81
C ALA A 78 2.65 0.76 -3.04
N ILE A 79 2.84 -0.54 -3.31
CA ILE A 79 1.80 -1.56 -3.52
C ILE A 79 0.95 -1.41 -4.79
N ILE A 80 0.48 -0.21 -5.12
CA ILE A 80 -0.52 0.02 -6.19
C ILE A 80 -0.09 1.03 -7.27
N GLY A 81 1.14 1.53 -7.20
CA GLY A 81 1.77 2.29 -8.26
C GLY A 81 2.00 1.41 -9.50
N GLU A 82 1.89 2.01 -10.68
CA GLU A 82 2.13 1.30 -11.95
C GLU A 82 3.56 0.72 -12.04
N ASN A 83 4.53 1.42 -11.44
CA ASN A 83 5.92 0.97 -11.37
C ASN A 83 6.16 -0.04 -10.24
N ALA A 84 5.22 -0.26 -9.32
CA ALA A 84 5.40 -1.21 -8.22
C ALA A 84 5.47 -2.67 -8.72
N PHE A 85 4.94 -2.94 -9.92
CA PHE A 85 5.04 -4.23 -10.63
C PHE A 85 5.79 -4.10 -11.95
N GLY A 86 6.32 -2.91 -12.24
CA GLY A 86 7.16 -2.63 -13.39
C GLY A 86 8.47 -3.36 -13.24
N HIS A 87 8.60 -4.48 -13.93
CA HIS A 87 9.83 -5.22 -14.14
C HIS A 87 11.06 -4.31 -14.33
N GLU A 88 11.95 -4.21 -13.33
CA GLU A 88 13.36 -3.83 -13.53
C GLU A 88 14.16 -4.97 -14.20
N SER A 89 13.58 -5.60 -15.24
CA SER A 89 14.14 -6.72 -16.01
C SER A 89 15.28 -6.32 -16.95
N GLY A 90 16.08 -5.33 -16.58
CA GLY A 90 17.31 -4.97 -17.28
C GLY A 90 18.57 -5.16 -16.45
N ILE A 91 18.50 -4.95 -15.13
CA ILE A 91 19.70 -4.90 -14.28
C ILE A 91 19.66 -5.95 -13.16
N HIS A 92 18.47 -6.34 -12.69
CA HIS A 92 18.33 -7.35 -11.62
C HIS A 92 18.25 -8.80 -12.14
N THR A 93 17.97 -9.04 -13.42
CA THR A 93 17.91 -10.40 -14.02
C THR A 93 19.27 -11.02 -14.33
N HIS A 94 20.38 -10.27 -14.27
CA HIS A 94 21.72 -10.84 -14.45
C HIS A 94 22.25 -11.56 -13.19
N GLY A 95 21.72 -11.22 -12.01
CA GLY A 95 22.14 -11.81 -10.74
C GLY A 95 21.48 -13.15 -10.40
N LEU A 96 20.37 -13.51 -11.06
CA LEU A 96 19.60 -14.73 -10.77
C LEU A 96 19.90 -15.89 -11.75
N LEU A 97 20.56 -15.64 -12.88
CA LEU A 97 20.93 -16.68 -13.86
C LEU A 97 22.41 -17.10 -13.79
N SER A 98 23.15 -16.63 -12.78
CA SER A 98 24.59 -16.91 -12.60
C SER A 98 24.92 -17.79 -11.39
N ASN A 99 23.97 -18.60 -10.89
CA ASN A 99 24.23 -19.63 -9.86
C ASN A 99 23.60 -20.97 -10.26
#